data_AF-A0A497FH00-F1
#
_entry.id   AF-A0A497FH00-F1
#
_cell.length_a   1.000
_cell.length_b   1.000
_cell.length_c   1.000
_cell.angle_alpha   90.00
_cell.angle_beta   90.00
_cell.angle_gamma   90.00
#
_symmetry.space_group_name_H-M   'P 1'
#
loop_
_entity.id
_entity.type
_entity.pdbx_description
1 polymer ?
#
loop_
_entity_poly.entity_id
_entity_poly.type
_entity_poly.pdbx_seq_one_letter_code
_entity_poly.pdbx_strand_id
1 'polypeptide(L)'
;MLIFPANILALEDSVNGNAILLKIIERTGDSKREYIYLLSKYPLEKIILEAEGDTLTVKQGDIVILRIPLKSSYYTLVCEGRSYSKKDDRITIEVEVEDSNEITVEVVYEMVTLTVDPEFKNVKVYINNLPKRTLKVLKGRKSCWTIDRGVVTVGSGIFATELIAEKTSDCLIVEEDTVVKINWNESNYIKTLKNGLILLLLVALGEFLIVLYTRRKRKNLSK
;
A
#
# COMPACT_ATOMS: atom_id res chain seq x y z
N MET A 1 27.75 -17.64 26.69
CA MET A 1 26.95 -18.10 25.54
C MET A 1 27.39 -17.26 24.35
N LEU A 2 28.34 -17.77 23.56
CA LEU A 2 28.98 -17.06 22.45
C LEU A 2 28.33 -17.51 21.16
N ILE A 3 27.68 -16.59 20.47
CA ILE A 3 27.09 -16.78 19.14
C ILE A 3 28.23 -16.56 18.15
N PHE A 4 28.71 -17.62 17.51
CA PHE A 4 29.60 -17.51 16.36
C PHE A 4 28.77 -17.20 15.10
N PRO A 5 29.24 -16.28 14.22
CA PRO A 5 28.59 -16.05 12.94
C PRO A 5 28.85 -17.26 12.02
N ALA A 6 27.79 -17.97 11.65
CA ALA A 6 27.82 -19.10 10.71
C ALA A 6 28.12 -18.68 9.25
N ASN A 7 28.84 -17.58 9.04
CA ASN A 7 29.16 -17.02 7.71
C ASN A 7 30.54 -17.44 7.18
N ILE A 8 31.31 -18.25 7.91
CA ILE A 8 32.67 -18.64 7.49
C ILE A 8 32.78 -20.12 7.10
N LEU A 9 31.88 -20.99 7.59
CA LEU A 9 31.97 -22.44 7.32
C LEU A 9 31.32 -22.90 6.01
N ALA A 10 30.58 -22.06 5.30
CA ALA A 10 29.92 -22.44 4.04
C ALA A 10 30.77 -22.18 2.79
N LEU A 11 31.96 -21.55 2.93
CA LEU A 11 32.85 -21.25 1.81
C LEU A 11 33.91 -22.33 1.57
N GLU A 12 34.22 -23.19 2.53
CA GLU A 12 35.22 -24.26 2.36
C GLU A 12 34.67 -25.46 1.57
N ASP A 13 33.37 -25.74 1.62
CA ASP A 13 32.76 -26.81 0.81
C ASP A 13 32.57 -26.44 -0.68
N SER A 14 32.81 -25.18 -1.05
CA SER A 14 32.87 -24.75 -2.46
C SER A 14 34.07 -25.33 -3.20
N VAL A 15 35.05 -25.88 -2.48
CA VAL A 15 36.26 -26.51 -3.05
C VAL A 15 35.97 -27.93 -3.57
N ASN A 16 34.83 -28.54 -3.21
CA ASN A 16 34.44 -29.91 -3.60
C ASN A 16 33.26 -29.94 -4.59
N GLY A 17 33.26 -29.08 -5.62
CA GLY A 17 32.67 -29.31 -6.95
C GLY A 17 31.19 -29.68 -7.13
N ASN A 18 30.38 -29.83 -6.07
CA ASN A 18 29.06 -30.48 -6.13
C ASN A 18 27.91 -29.66 -5.52
N ALA A 19 28.08 -28.34 -5.40
CA ALA A 19 27.06 -27.45 -4.84
C ALA A 19 26.67 -26.38 -5.87
N ILE A 20 25.36 -26.21 -6.06
CA ILE A 20 24.80 -25.16 -6.90
C ILE A 20 24.25 -24.06 -6.00
N LEU A 21 24.57 -22.82 -6.33
CA LEU A 21 24.08 -21.63 -5.65
C LEU A 21 22.83 -21.13 -6.35
N LEU A 22 21.69 -21.19 -5.67
CA LEU A 22 20.47 -20.54 -6.12
C LEU A 22 20.40 -19.15 -5.52
N LYS A 23 20.61 -18.14 -6.36
CA LYS A 23 20.51 -16.73 -6.01
C LYS A 23 19.10 -16.22 -6.34
N ILE A 24 18.32 -15.93 -5.31
CA ILE A 24 17.01 -15.30 -5.43
C ILE A 24 17.13 -13.82 -5.16
N ILE A 25 16.79 -13.01 -6.16
CA ILE A 25 16.77 -11.56 -6.06
C ILE A 25 15.32 -11.11 -5.97
N GLU A 26 14.89 -10.67 -4.81
CA GLU A 26 13.57 -10.04 -4.66
C GLU A 26 13.66 -8.55 -4.96
N ARG A 27 12.93 -8.11 -5.98
CA ARG A 27 12.82 -6.69 -6.33
C ARG A 27 11.43 -6.17 -6.02
N THR A 28 11.39 -5.08 -5.25
CA THR A 28 10.17 -4.34 -4.93
C THR A 28 10.45 -2.86 -5.20
N GLY A 29 10.10 -2.40 -6.39
CA GLY A 29 10.41 -1.05 -6.83
C GLY A 29 11.91 -0.78 -6.88
N ASP A 30 12.34 0.20 -6.11
CA ASP A 30 13.75 0.59 -5.99
C ASP A 30 14.50 -0.25 -4.95
N SER A 31 13.78 -1.05 -4.15
CA SER A 31 14.38 -1.93 -3.16
C SER A 31 14.72 -3.30 -3.75
N LYS A 32 15.92 -3.78 -3.44
CA LYS A 32 16.43 -5.10 -3.83
C LYS A 32 16.86 -5.86 -2.58
N ARG A 33 16.49 -7.14 -2.49
CA ARG A 33 17.00 -8.05 -1.46
C ARG A 33 17.50 -9.31 -2.13
N GLU A 34 18.62 -9.83 -1.65
CA GLU A 34 19.26 -11.02 -2.21
C GLU A 34 19.25 -12.11 -1.15
N TYR A 35 18.84 -13.32 -1.56
CA TYR A 35 18.89 -14.54 -0.77
C TYR A 35 19.70 -15.55 -1.55
N ILE A 36 20.63 -16.22 -0.88
CA ILE A 36 21.48 -17.22 -1.49
C ILE A 36 21.17 -18.54 -0.79
N TYR A 37 20.74 -19.52 -1.56
CA TYR A 37 20.47 -20.87 -1.10
C TYR A 37 21.52 -21.81 -1.68
N LEU A 38 22.11 -22.62 -0.81
CA LEU A 38 23.03 -23.68 -1.22
C LEU A 38 22.21 -24.94 -1.51
N LEU A 39 22.21 -25.40 -2.75
CA LEU A 39 21.59 -26.66 -3.15
C LEU A 39 22.69 -27.73 -3.17
N SER A 40 22.75 -28.52 -2.09
CA SER A 40 23.75 -29.59 -1.94
C SER A 40 23.21 -30.90 -2.52
N LYS A 41 23.97 -31.49 -3.45
CA LYS A 41 23.96 -32.91 -3.82
C LYS A 41 22.72 -33.44 -4.56
N TYR A 42 22.83 -33.53 -5.89
CA TYR A 42 22.42 -34.59 -6.84
C TYR A 42 22.96 -34.11 -8.21
N PRO A 43 23.25 -34.95 -9.22
CA PRO A 43 23.59 -34.45 -10.57
C PRO A 43 22.40 -33.65 -11.10
N LEU A 44 22.43 -32.34 -10.87
CA LEU A 44 21.38 -31.40 -11.19
C LEU A 44 21.58 -30.98 -12.64
N GLU A 45 21.24 -31.86 -13.58
CA GLU A 45 21.28 -31.50 -15.01
C GLU A 45 20.19 -30.47 -15.33
N LYS A 46 19.02 -30.61 -14.68
CA LYS A 46 17.86 -29.73 -14.86
C LYS A 46 17.13 -29.50 -13.55
N ILE A 47 16.73 -28.26 -13.31
CA ILE A 47 15.80 -27.89 -12.24
C ILE A 47 14.53 -27.28 -12.82
N ILE A 48 13.43 -27.47 -12.11
CA ILE A 48 12.13 -26.90 -12.44
C ILE A 48 11.77 -25.91 -11.33
N LEU A 49 11.60 -24.65 -11.70
CA LEU A 49 11.07 -23.62 -10.83
C LEU A 49 9.56 -23.54 -11.07
N GLU A 50 8.78 -23.89 -10.06
CA GLU A 50 7.33 -23.85 -10.10
C GLU A 50 6.82 -22.86 -9.06
N ALA A 51 6.22 -21.77 -9.53
CA ALA A 51 5.68 -20.71 -8.70
C ALA A 51 4.15 -20.75 -8.76
N GLU A 52 3.51 -20.93 -7.62
CA GLU A 52 2.05 -21.04 -7.50
C GLU A 52 1.60 -20.24 -6.27
N GLY A 53 0.57 -19.41 -6.42
CA GLY A 53 0.17 -18.48 -5.37
C GLY A 53 1.36 -17.63 -4.92
N ASP A 54 1.65 -17.65 -3.62
CA ASP A 54 2.75 -16.98 -2.93
C ASP A 54 3.95 -17.89 -2.61
N THR A 55 4.09 -19.03 -3.28
CA THR A 55 5.18 -19.97 -3.03
C THR A 55 5.97 -20.27 -4.30
N LEU A 56 7.30 -20.13 -4.22
CA LEU A 56 8.24 -20.60 -5.25
C LEU A 56 8.80 -21.95 -4.82
N THR A 57 8.54 -22.98 -5.61
CA THR A 57 9.02 -24.35 -5.38
C THR A 57 10.12 -24.67 -6.38
N VAL A 58 11.25 -25.16 -5.88
CA VAL A 58 12.35 -25.68 -6.69
C VAL A 58 12.24 -27.20 -6.69
N LYS A 59 12.12 -27.79 -7.88
CA LYS A 59 11.98 -29.24 -8.10
C LYS A 59 13.08 -29.78 -9.00
N GLN A 60 13.34 -31.07 -8.89
CA GLN A 60 14.12 -31.84 -9.85
C GLN A 60 13.36 -33.13 -10.15
N GLY A 61 12.89 -33.28 -11.39
CA GLY A 61 11.88 -34.29 -11.70
C GLY A 61 10.66 -34.14 -10.78
N ASP A 62 10.28 -35.21 -10.09
CA ASP A 62 9.16 -35.23 -9.14
C ASP A 62 9.54 -34.84 -7.70
N ILE A 63 10.83 -34.57 -7.43
CA ILE A 63 11.32 -34.31 -6.07
C ILE A 63 11.32 -32.81 -5.80
N VAL A 64 10.70 -32.39 -4.69
CA VAL A 64 10.77 -31.01 -4.19
C VAL A 64 12.05 -30.82 -3.38
N ILE A 65 12.91 -29.92 -3.85
CA ILE A 65 14.20 -29.59 -3.20
C ILE A 65 14.01 -28.48 -2.18
N LEU A 66 13.30 -27.42 -2.56
CA LEU A 66 13.15 -26.22 -1.74
C LEU A 66 11.78 -25.57 -1.97
N ARG A 67 11.20 -25.02 -0.91
CA ARG A 67 10.02 -24.16 -0.97
C ARG A 67 10.37 -22.82 -0.35
N ILE A 68 10.19 -21.76 -1.12
CA ILE A 68 10.49 -20.39 -0.72
C ILE A 68 9.15 -19.65 -0.62
N PRO A 69 8.75 -19.20 0.59
CA PRO A 69 7.60 -18.33 0.73
C PRO A 69 7.92 -16.95 0.13
N LEU A 70 7.09 -16.50 -0.78
CA LEU A 70 7.16 -15.18 -1.40
C LEU A 70 6.32 -14.18 -0.61
N LYS A 71 6.60 -12.89 -0.79
CA LYS A 71 5.90 -11.81 -0.09
C LYS A 71 4.47 -11.57 -0.57
N SER A 72 4.16 -12.04 -1.77
CA SER A 72 2.89 -11.84 -2.46
C SER A 72 2.74 -12.88 -3.58
N SER A 73 1.51 -13.13 -4.00
CA SER A 73 1.16 -13.90 -5.19
C SER A 73 1.27 -13.10 -6.50
N TYR A 74 1.60 -11.82 -6.46
CA TYR A 74 1.67 -10.97 -7.65
C TYR A 74 3.11 -10.61 -7.97
N TYR A 75 3.71 -11.38 -8.88
CA TYR A 75 5.08 -11.23 -9.30
C TYR A 75 5.28 -11.77 -10.71
N THR A 76 6.33 -11.27 -11.34
CA THR A 76 6.94 -11.87 -12.53
C THR A 76 8.27 -12.48 -12.10
N LEU A 77 8.59 -13.66 -12.65
CA LEU A 77 9.92 -14.23 -12.49
C LEU A 77 10.79 -13.84 -13.67
N VAL A 78 12.02 -13.42 -13.42
CA VAL A 78 13.02 -13.17 -14.44
C VAL A 78 14.17 -14.15 -14.20
N CYS A 79 14.37 -15.05 -15.15
CA CYS A 79 15.46 -16.03 -15.10
C CYS A 79 16.28 -15.87 -16.39
N GLU A 80 17.60 -15.75 -16.27
CA GLU A 80 18.51 -15.62 -17.42
C GLU A 80 18.13 -14.49 -18.39
N GLY A 81 17.59 -13.39 -17.86
CA GLY A 81 17.14 -12.24 -18.65
C GLY A 81 15.79 -12.42 -19.36
N ARG A 82 15.12 -13.57 -19.23
CA ARG A 82 13.76 -13.80 -19.75
C ARG A 82 12.73 -13.62 -18.66
N SER A 83 11.66 -12.90 -18.95
CA SER A 83 10.53 -12.70 -18.05
C SER A 83 9.45 -13.76 -18.25
N TYR A 84 8.94 -14.27 -17.13
CA TYR A 84 7.92 -15.30 -17.04
C TYR A 84 6.78 -14.78 -16.16
N SER A 85 5.61 -14.62 -16.76
CA SER A 85 4.38 -14.21 -16.09
C SER A 85 3.49 -15.42 -15.81
N LYS A 86 2.63 -15.32 -14.80
CA LYS A 86 1.69 -16.38 -14.44
C LYS A 86 0.74 -16.71 -15.60
N LYS A 87 0.58 -18.00 -15.85
CA LYS A 87 -0.46 -18.56 -16.72
C LYS A 87 -1.28 -19.51 -15.86
N ASP A 88 -2.59 -19.27 -15.75
CA ASP A 88 -3.48 -20.03 -14.87
C ASP A 88 -2.97 -20.09 -13.41
N ASP A 89 -2.50 -18.94 -12.88
CA ASP A 89 -1.91 -18.74 -11.54
C ASP A 89 -0.61 -19.53 -11.24
N ARG A 90 -0.01 -20.13 -12.27
CA ARG A 90 1.25 -20.87 -12.16
C ARG A 90 2.31 -20.33 -13.10
N ILE A 91 3.57 -20.36 -12.66
CA ILE A 91 4.75 -20.17 -13.51
C ILE A 91 5.58 -21.44 -13.42
N THR A 92 5.95 -22.03 -14.55
CA THR A 92 6.89 -23.16 -14.61
C THR A 92 8.05 -22.76 -15.52
N ILE A 93 9.27 -22.85 -14.99
CA ILE A 93 10.51 -22.55 -15.71
C ILE A 93 11.42 -23.77 -15.58
N GLU A 94 11.86 -24.31 -16.71
CA GLU A 94 12.92 -25.32 -16.75
C GLU A 94 14.24 -24.58 -16.92
N VAL A 95 15.18 -24.82 -16.01
CA VAL A 95 16.52 -24.23 -16.03
C VAL A 95 17.52 -25.37 -16.18
N GLU A 96 18.32 -25.31 -17.24
CA GLU A 96 19.44 -26.22 -17.46
C GLU A 96 20.62 -25.67 -16.66
N VAL A 97 21.24 -26.51 -15.83
CA VAL A 97 22.40 -26.08 -15.06
C VAL A 97 23.64 -26.30 -15.94
N GLU A 98 24.01 -25.26 -16.70
CA GLU A 98 25.29 -25.24 -17.43
C GLU A 98 26.47 -25.21 -16.44
N ASP A 99 27.72 -25.26 -16.95
CA ASP A 99 28.98 -25.27 -16.16
C ASP A 99 29.10 -24.14 -15.10
N SER A 100 28.21 -23.14 -15.13
CA SER A 100 28.03 -22.18 -14.06
C SER A 100 27.24 -22.78 -12.89
N ASN A 101 27.91 -23.05 -11.77
CA ASN A 101 27.30 -23.48 -10.51
C ASN A 101 26.40 -22.42 -9.83
N GLU A 102 25.91 -21.40 -10.55
CA GLU A 102 25.05 -20.34 -10.01
C GLU A 102 23.82 -20.12 -10.90
N ILE A 103 22.64 -20.19 -10.29
CA ILE A 103 21.36 -19.92 -10.94
C ILE A 103 20.78 -18.66 -10.32
N THR A 104 20.56 -17.63 -11.13
CA THR A 104 19.96 -16.37 -10.67
C THR A 104 18.51 -16.26 -11.12
N VAL A 105 17.61 -16.11 -10.14
CA VAL A 105 16.18 -15.86 -10.35
C VAL A 105 15.82 -14.55 -9.69
N GLU A 106 15.36 -13.58 -10.48
CA GLU A 106 14.82 -12.33 -9.98
C GLU A 106 13.29 -12.41 -9.88
N VAL A 107 12.78 -12.27 -8.65
CA VAL A 107 11.35 -12.15 -8.35
C VAL A 107 10.99 -10.68 -8.35
N VAL A 108 10.33 -10.22 -9.41
CA VAL A 108 9.89 -8.83 -9.55
C VAL A 108 8.44 -8.74 -9.08
N TYR A 109 8.22 -8.14 -7.92
CA TYR A 109 6.88 -8.00 -7.38
C TYR A 109 6.12 -6.84 -8.05
N GLU A 110 4.87 -7.11 -8.42
CA GLU A 110 3.96 -6.06 -8.88
C GLU A 110 3.60 -5.15 -7.72
N MET A 111 3.73 -3.84 -7.95
CA MET A 111 3.36 -2.83 -6.97
C MET A 111 2.15 -2.04 -7.44
N VAL A 112 1.22 -1.80 -6.54
CA VAL A 112 0.10 -0.87 -6.72
C VAL A 112 0.37 0.40 -5.94
N THR A 113 0.15 1.54 -6.57
CA THR A 113 0.23 2.85 -5.92
C THR A 113 -1.10 3.18 -5.27
N LEU A 114 -1.05 3.60 -4.01
CA LEU A 114 -2.18 4.27 -3.38
C LEU A 114 -2.05 5.78 -3.63
N THR A 115 -2.97 6.31 -4.40
CA THR A 115 -3.04 7.75 -4.70
C THR A 115 -4.17 8.36 -3.89
N VAL A 116 -3.84 9.37 -3.10
CA VAL A 116 -4.82 10.23 -2.45
C VAL A 116 -5.08 11.41 -3.38
N ASP A 117 -6.34 11.82 -3.47
CA ASP A 117 -6.77 12.93 -4.33
C ASP A 117 -5.91 14.20 -4.06
N PRO A 118 -5.36 14.86 -5.10
CA PRO A 118 -4.49 16.03 -4.95
C PRO A 118 -5.17 17.24 -4.28
N GLU A 119 -6.50 17.30 -4.19
CA GLU A 119 -7.21 18.42 -3.54
C GLU A 119 -6.88 18.58 -2.05
N PHE A 120 -6.39 17.52 -1.39
CA PHE A 120 -6.10 17.54 0.04
C PHE A 120 -4.70 18.06 0.36
N LYS A 121 -4.62 19.14 1.14
CA LYS A 121 -3.34 19.83 1.43
C LYS A 121 -2.50 19.24 2.58
N ASN A 122 -3.07 18.40 3.46
CA ASN A 122 -2.44 17.97 4.73
C ASN A 122 -2.58 16.49 5.07
N VAL A 123 -2.71 15.62 4.08
CA VAL A 123 -2.92 14.18 4.31
C VAL A 123 -1.68 13.52 4.87
N LYS A 124 -1.80 12.82 6.01
CA LYS A 124 -0.80 11.85 6.47
C LYS A 124 -1.34 10.44 6.27
N VAL A 125 -0.72 9.67 5.39
CA VAL A 125 -1.07 8.26 5.20
C VAL A 125 -0.21 7.43 6.12
N TYR A 126 -0.82 6.56 6.92
CA TYR A 126 -0.13 5.56 7.72
C TYR A 126 -0.41 4.21 7.12
N ILE A 127 0.63 3.39 6.96
CA ILE A 127 0.49 2.02 6.46
C ILE A 127 1.15 1.09 7.44
N ASN A 128 0.38 0.14 7.96
CA ASN A 128 0.75 -0.71 9.09
C ASN A 128 1.33 0.13 10.25
N ASN A 129 0.64 1.22 10.60
CA ASN A 129 0.98 2.19 11.65
C ASN A 129 2.27 3.01 11.42
N LEU A 130 2.87 2.98 10.23
CA LEU A 130 4.05 3.80 9.90
C LEU A 130 3.66 4.98 8.99
N PRO A 131 4.05 6.23 9.32
CA PRO A 131 3.72 7.40 8.52
C PRO A 131 4.48 7.42 7.18
N LYS A 132 3.77 7.69 6.09
CA LYS A 132 4.28 7.70 4.71
C LYS A 132 3.67 8.88 3.93
N ARG A 133 4.47 9.51 3.06
CA ARG A 133 4.04 10.63 2.20
C ARG A 133 3.40 10.18 0.89
N THR A 134 3.85 9.06 0.36
CA THR A 134 3.33 8.35 -0.81
C THR A 134 3.64 6.87 -0.62
N LEU A 135 2.85 5.97 -1.20
CA LEU A 135 3.06 4.55 -0.99
C LEU A 135 2.79 3.68 -2.23
N LYS A 136 3.73 2.76 -2.46
CA LYS A 136 3.62 1.62 -3.37
C LYS A 136 3.52 0.35 -2.51
N VAL A 137 2.38 -0.33 -2.55
CA VAL A 137 2.13 -1.60 -1.86
C VAL A 137 2.39 -2.73 -2.85
N LEU A 138 2.83 -3.90 -2.39
CA LEU A 138 2.73 -5.11 -3.20
C LEU A 138 1.27 -5.46 -3.48
N LYS A 139 0.93 -5.69 -4.75
CA LYS A 139 -0.38 -6.19 -5.15
C LYS A 139 -0.66 -7.51 -4.42
N GLY A 140 -1.92 -7.78 -4.07
CA GLY A 140 -2.34 -8.97 -3.33
C GLY A 140 -2.02 -9.01 -1.84
N ARG A 141 -1.23 -8.06 -1.33
CA ARG A 141 -0.89 -8.03 0.08
C ARG A 141 -1.95 -7.26 0.86
N LYS A 142 -2.48 -7.87 1.93
CA LYS A 142 -3.34 -7.17 2.89
C LYS A 142 -2.56 -6.01 3.50
N SER A 143 -3.08 -4.80 3.30
CA SER A 143 -2.50 -3.58 3.88
C SER A 143 -3.56 -2.87 4.68
N CYS A 144 -3.25 -2.61 5.95
CA CYS A 144 -4.07 -1.76 6.80
C CYS A 144 -3.50 -0.36 6.73
N TRP A 145 -4.36 0.59 6.44
CA TRP A 145 -3.97 1.96 6.23
C TRP A 145 -4.93 2.87 6.97
N THR A 146 -4.40 3.98 7.45
CA THR A 146 -5.19 5.02 8.10
C THR A 146 -4.75 6.36 7.56
N ILE A 147 -5.71 7.19 7.20
CA ILE A 147 -5.43 8.58 6.87
C ILE A 147 -5.65 9.41 8.14
N ASP A 148 -4.62 10.14 8.59
CA ASP A 148 -4.84 11.23 9.53
C ASP A 148 -5.07 12.53 8.75
N ARG A 149 -6.25 13.13 9.02
CA ARG A 149 -6.65 14.51 8.73
C ARG A 149 -6.26 15.04 7.33
N GLY A 150 -7.15 14.86 6.37
CA GLY A 150 -7.23 15.71 5.17
C GLY A 150 -8.08 16.96 5.41
N VAL A 151 -7.67 18.10 4.85
CA VAL A 151 -8.47 19.35 4.87
C VAL A 151 -8.62 19.84 3.44
N VAL A 152 -9.88 20.09 3.05
CA VAL A 152 -10.24 20.78 1.80
C VAL A 152 -11.13 21.95 2.17
N THR A 153 -10.87 23.09 1.54
CA THR A 153 -11.69 24.29 1.69
C THR A 153 -12.51 24.48 0.43
N VAL A 154 -13.83 24.40 0.55
CA VAL A 154 -14.77 24.57 -0.56
C VAL A 154 -15.45 25.94 -0.45
N GLY A 155 -15.41 26.74 -1.51
CA GLY A 155 -15.96 28.10 -1.55
C GLY A 155 -14.93 29.21 -1.27
N SER A 156 -15.40 30.46 -1.23
CA SER A 156 -14.54 31.65 -1.03
C SER A 156 -15.16 32.65 -0.04
N GLY A 157 -14.30 33.46 0.59
CA GLY A 157 -14.72 34.47 1.58
C GLY A 157 -15.17 33.88 2.92
N ILE A 158 -16.02 34.60 3.66
CA ILE A 158 -16.53 34.20 4.99
C ILE A 158 -17.44 32.97 4.99
N PHE A 159 -17.80 32.46 3.80
CA PHE A 159 -18.62 31.26 3.61
C PHE A 159 -17.80 30.04 3.20
N ALA A 160 -16.47 30.15 3.17
CA ALA A 160 -15.59 29.04 2.89
C ALA A 160 -15.85 27.90 3.90
N THR A 161 -16.18 26.72 3.38
CA THR A 161 -16.46 25.53 4.17
C THR A 161 -15.20 24.66 4.24
N GLU A 162 -14.64 24.51 5.43
CA GLU A 162 -13.62 23.52 5.72
C GLU A 162 -14.27 22.17 5.94
N LEU A 163 -13.98 21.25 5.02
CA LEU A 163 -14.33 19.84 5.16
C LEU A 163 -13.12 19.12 5.75
N ILE A 164 -13.37 18.39 6.84
CA ILE A 164 -12.36 17.57 7.51
C ILE A 164 -12.64 16.12 7.14
N ALA A 165 -11.64 15.50 6.55
CA ALA A 165 -11.58 14.05 6.37
C ALA A 165 -11.43 13.38 7.74
N GLU A 166 -12.42 12.58 8.13
CA GLU A 166 -12.27 11.70 9.30
C GLU A 166 -11.36 10.52 8.99
N LYS A 167 -10.71 10.01 10.04
CA LYS A 167 -9.81 8.86 9.97
C LYS A 167 -10.58 7.64 9.46
N THR A 168 -10.41 7.30 8.19
CA THR A 168 -10.85 6.02 7.63
C THR A 168 -9.74 5.00 7.85
N SER A 169 -10.09 3.88 8.49
CA SER A 169 -9.19 2.75 8.69
C SER A 169 -9.79 1.53 8.02
N ASP A 170 -9.32 1.21 6.82
CA ASP A 170 -9.73 0.00 6.12
C ASP A 170 -8.52 -0.91 5.91
N CYS A 171 -8.73 -2.22 6.06
CA CYS A 171 -7.74 -3.21 5.65
C CYS A 171 -8.22 -3.83 4.35
N LEU A 172 -7.56 -3.49 3.24
CA LEU A 172 -7.93 -3.98 1.91
C LEU A 172 -6.82 -4.88 1.38
N ILE A 173 -7.22 -5.88 0.60
CA ILE A 173 -6.32 -6.59 -0.29
C ILE A 173 -6.20 -5.73 -1.55
N VAL A 174 -4.98 -5.37 -1.91
CA VAL A 174 -4.75 -4.45 -3.02
C VAL A 174 -4.73 -5.25 -4.32
N GLU A 175 -5.90 -5.43 -4.93
CA GLU A 175 -6.06 -6.22 -6.15
C GLU A 175 -5.86 -5.40 -7.42
N GLU A 176 -6.17 -4.10 -7.40
CA GLU A 176 -6.01 -3.14 -8.50
C GLU A 176 -5.76 -1.72 -7.96
N ASP A 177 -5.57 -0.73 -8.84
CA ASP A 177 -5.42 0.68 -8.47
C ASP A 177 -6.57 1.12 -7.56
N THR A 178 -6.29 1.21 -6.27
CA THR A 178 -7.31 1.45 -5.26
C THR A 178 -7.38 2.95 -4.99
N VAL A 179 -8.47 3.58 -5.44
CA VAL A 179 -8.78 4.97 -5.10
C VAL A 179 -9.47 5.01 -3.74
N VAL A 180 -8.88 5.78 -2.85
CA VAL A 180 -9.40 6.01 -1.52
C VAL A 180 -10.52 7.03 -1.57
N LYS A 181 -11.74 6.62 -1.21
CA LYS A 181 -12.84 7.57 -0.95
C LYS A 181 -12.85 7.94 0.53
N ILE A 182 -12.76 9.24 0.79
CA ILE A 182 -12.76 9.81 2.13
C ILE A 182 -14.17 10.31 2.46
N ASN A 183 -14.65 10.04 3.68
CA ASN A 183 -15.93 10.57 4.15
C ASN A 183 -15.76 12.00 4.68
N TRP A 184 -16.72 12.87 4.36
CA TRP A 184 -16.64 14.31 4.60
C TRP A 184 -17.50 14.70 5.80
N ASN A 185 -16.88 15.34 6.80
CA ASN A 185 -17.62 16.03 7.85
C ASN A 185 -17.30 17.53 7.85
N GLU A 186 -18.35 18.35 7.97
CA GLU A 186 -18.23 19.80 8.14
C GLU A 186 -17.50 20.10 9.45
N SER A 187 -16.56 21.06 9.44
CA SER A 187 -15.84 21.42 10.66
C SER A 187 -16.80 21.92 11.75
N ASN A 188 -16.57 21.50 13.00
CA ASN A 188 -17.40 21.93 14.13
C ASN A 188 -17.41 23.46 14.30
N TYR A 189 -16.31 24.14 13.93
CA TYR A 189 -16.22 25.59 13.96
C TYR A 189 -17.23 26.25 13.01
N ILE A 190 -17.31 25.78 11.77
CA ILE A 190 -18.20 26.35 10.74
C ILE A 190 -19.65 26.04 11.05
N LYS A 191 -19.93 24.82 11.53
CA LYS A 191 -21.25 24.45 12.03
C LYS A 191 -21.72 25.41 13.13
N THR A 192 -20.83 25.76 14.06
CA THR A 192 -21.11 26.69 15.16
C THR A 192 -21.29 28.13 14.66
N LEU A 193 -20.43 28.59 13.75
CA LEU A 193 -20.49 29.94 13.18
C LEU A 193 -21.76 30.16 12.35
N LYS A 194 -22.12 29.19 11.51
CA LYS A 194 -23.36 29.21 10.71
C LYS A 194 -24.60 29.24 11.61
N ASN A 195 -24.64 28.39 12.63
CA ASN A 195 -25.73 28.38 13.60
C ASN A 195 -25.81 29.70 14.39
N GLY A 196 -24.66 30.27 14.77
CA GLY A 196 -24.58 31.57 15.45
C GLY A 196 -25.07 32.73 14.57
N LEU A 197 -24.67 32.76 13.29
CA LEU A 197 -25.13 33.75 12.32
C LEU A 197 -26.65 33.67 12.08
N ILE A 198 -27.19 32.46 11.94
CA ILE A 198 -28.64 32.24 11.82
C ILE A 198 -29.37 32.77 13.06
N LEU A 199 -28.82 32.53 14.25
CA LEU A 199 -29.43 32.98 15.51
C LEU A 199 -29.41 34.51 15.62
N LEU A 200 -28.30 35.17 15.25
CA LEU A 200 -28.22 36.63 15.18
C LEU A 200 -29.21 37.23 14.17
N LEU A 201 -29.36 36.60 13.00
CA LEU A 201 -30.33 37.03 11.99
C LEU A 201 -31.76 36.95 12.53
N LEU A 202 -32.11 35.88 13.25
CA LEU A 202 -33.43 35.70 13.87
C LEU A 202 -33.70 36.76 14.95
N VAL A 203 -32.70 37.08 15.77
CA VAL A 203 -32.81 38.16 16.77
C VAL A 203 -33.05 39.51 16.10
N ALA A 204 -32.25 39.85 15.09
CA ALA A 204 -32.39 41.11 14.35
C ALA A 204 -33.76 41.22 13.65
N LEU A 205 -34.26 40.12 13.06
CA LEU A 205 -35.60 40.05 12.49
C LEU A 205 -36.70 40.26 13.55
N GLY A 206 -36.54 39.65 14.73
CA GLY A 206 -37.45 39.84 15.86
C GLY A 206 -37.51 41.30 16.32
N GLU A 207 -36.36 41.93 16.52
CA GLU A 207 -36.27 43.35 16.88
C GLU A 207 -36.90 44.24 15.80
N PHE A 208 -36.61 43.96 14.53
CA PHE A 208 -37.17 44.71 13.41
C PHE A 208 -38.70 44.59 13.34
N LEU A 209 -39.26 43.40 13.56
CA LEU A 209 -40.70 43.18 13.62
C LEU A 209 -41.36 43.92 14.78
N ILE A 210 -40.72 43.97 15.96
CA ILE A 210 -41.20 44.74 17.12
C ILE A 210 -41.24 46.24 16.79
N VAL A 211 -40.20 46.76 16.15
CA VAL A 211 -40.13 48.17 15.70
C VAL A 211 -41.24 48.47 14.68
N LEU A 212 -41.47 47.57 13.73
CA LEU A 212 -42.57 47.72 12.75
C LEU A 212 -43.94 47.70 13.42
N TYR A 213 -44.17 46.76 14.35
CA TYR A 213 -45.44 46.62 15.07
C TYR A 213 -45.74 47.86 15.93
N THR A 214 -44.75 48.33 16.69
CA THR A 214 -44.90 49.53 17.54
C THR A 214 -45.14 50.80 16.72
N ARG A 215 -44.46 50.97 15.58
CA ARG A 215 -44.74 52.07 14.63
C ARG A 215 -46.15 52.01 14.06
N ARG A 216 -46.64 50.82 13.68
CA ARG A 216 -47.99 50.63 13.13
C ARG A 216 -49.08 50.91 14.18
N LYS A 217 -48.88 50.45 15.43
CA LYS A 217 -49.79 50.73 16.55
C LYS A 217 -49.87 52.22 16.88
N ARG A 218 -48.74 52.94 16.91
CA ARG A 218 -48.72 54.41 17.10
C ARG A 218 -49.47 55.16 16.00
N LYS A 219 -49.34 54.75 14.73
CA LYS A 219 -50.09 55.35 13.62
C LYS A 219 -51.61 55.14 13.69
N ASN A 220 -52.05 54.00 14.22
CA ASN A 220 -53.47 53.70 14.39
C ASN A 220 -54.11 54.40 15.61
N LEU A 221 -53.30 54.86 16.57
CA LEU A 221 -53.75 55.62 17.75
C LEU A 221 -53.79 57.14 17.50
N SER A 222 -53.23 57.63 16.39
CA SER A 222 -53.24 59.07 16.03
C SER A 222 -54.25 59.42 14.92
N LYS A 223 -55.20 58.53 14.65
CA LYS A 223 -56.38 58.76 13.81
C LYS A 223 -57.61 58.61 14.69
#